data_AF-A0A010Q4L0-F1
#
_entry.id   AF-A0A010Q4L0-F1
#
_cell.length_a   1.000
_cell.length_b   1.000
_cell.length_c   1.000
_cell.angle_alpha   90.00
_cell.angle_beta   90.00
_cell.angle_gamma   90.00
#
_symmetry.space_group_name_H-M   'P 1'
#
loop_
_entity.id
_entity.type
_entity.pdbx_description
1 polymer ?
#
loop_
_entity_poly.entity_id
_entity_poly.type
_entity_poly.pdbx_seq_one_letter_code
_entity_poly.pdbx_strand_id
1 'polypeptide(L)'
;MKVYGNPVDSVNGDDNLKWEVTGAPAKGVIALSYIFVGVYGLTWAPIGWIYASEVFPLKYRATGVGLAAASNWAFNLALAFFVPPAFTNIQWKTYMIFGAFCAAMTMHIFFTYPETSGKSLEEIDELFDSNIPAWRTRSAGGRFEDRIAAAEGKREGLNTSHAEKVDV
;
A
#
# COMPACT_ATOMS: atom_id res chain seq x y z
N MET A 1 -22.97 -3.44 15.64
CA MET A 1 -22.57 -4.57 16.52
C MET A 1 -22.81 -4.29 17.99
N LYS A 2 -22.25 -3.26 18.63
CA LYS A 2 -22.44 -3.00 20.09
C LYS A 2 -23.91 -2.92 20.55
N VAL A 3 -24.79 -2.25 19.79
CA VAL A 3 -26.19 -1.98 20.19
C VAL A 3 -27.18 -3.03 19.69
N TYR A 4 -26.89 -3.63 18.53
CA TYR A 4 -27.80 -4.56 17.82
C TYR A 4 -27.33 -6.02 17.85
N GLY A 5 -26.22 -6.30 18.54
CA GLY A 5 -25.66 -7.64 18.67
C GLY A 5 -25.68 -8.09 20.11
N ASN A 6 -25.92 -9.39 20.31
CA ASN A 6 -25.96 -10.00 21.63
C ASN A 6 -24.93 -11.15 21.70
N PRO A 7 -24.27 -11.32 22.85
CA PRO A 7 -23.42 -12.49 23.08
C PRO A 7 -24.29 -13.74 23.18
N VAL A 8 -23.85 -14.82 22.57
CA VAL A 8 -24.53 -16.13 22.55
C VAL A 8 -23.52 -17.23 22.83
N ASP A 9 -23.96 -18.31 23.47
CA ASP A 9 -23.05 -19.42 23.81
C ASP A 9 -22.74 -20.31 22.61
N SER A 10 -23.66 -20.44 21.66
CA SER A 10 -23.44 -21.06 20.37
C SER A 10 -24.46 -20.56 19.34
N VAL A 11 -24.08 -20.60 18.06
CA VAL A 11 -24.99 -20.33 16.94
C VAL A 11 -25.10 -21.62 16.14
N ASN A 12 -26.30 -22.20 16.03
CA ASN A 12 -26.54 -23.44 15.27
C ASN A 12 -25.63 -24.63 15.65
N GLY A 13 -25.16 -24.70 16.90
CA GLY A 13 -24.25 -25.75 17.38
C GLY A 13 -22.76 -25.47 17.17
N ASP A 14 -22.40 -24.32 16.60
CA ASP A 14 -21.01 -23.86 16.50
C ASP A 14 -20.62 -23.05 17.75
N ASP A 15 -19.75 -23.64 18.57
CA ASP A 15 -19.22 -22.99 19.78
C ASP A 15 -18.23 -21.85 19.47
N ASN A 16 -17.73 -21.78 18.23
CA ASN A 16 -16.82 -20.73 17.78
C ASN A 16 -17.54 -19.39 17.53
N LEU A 17 -18.87 -19.41 17.37
CA LEU A 17 -19.69 -18.24 17.10
C LEU A 17 -20.31 -17.74 18.40
N LYS A 18 -19.67 -16.76 19.04
CA LYS A 18 -20.10 -16.20 20.33
C LYS A 18 -20.90 -14.89 20.23
N TRP A 19 -21.22 -14.44 19.01
CA TRP A 19 -21.86 -13.15 18.78
C TRP A 19 -22.86 -13.22 17.64
N GLU A 20 -24.12 -12.85 17.92
CA GLU A 20 -25.19 -12.87 16.94
C GLU A 20 -25.71 -11.45 16.67
N VAL A 21 -26.00 -11.16 15.40
CA VAL A 21 -26.69 -9.94 14.95
C VAL A 21 -27.77 -10.38 13.98
N THR A 22 -29.03 -9.97 14.23
CA THR A 22 -30.18 -10.37 13.40
C THR A 22 -30.86 -9.15 12.76
N GLY A 23 -31.73 -9.41 11.78
CA GLY A 23 -32.56 -8.39 11.13
C GLY A 23 -31.82 -7.46 10.15
N ALA A 24 -32.36 -6.25 9.97
CA ALA A 24 -31.79 -5.24 9.06
C ALA A 24 -30.33 -4.83 9.39
N PRO A 25 -29.92 -4.70 10.68
CA PRO A 25 -28.53 -4.39 11.04
C PRO A 25 -27.53 -5.44 10.57
N ALA A 26 -27.91 -6.73 10.55
CA ALA A 26 -27.05 -7.82 10.08
C ALA A 26 -26.73 -7.67 8.58
N LYS A 27 -27.75 -7.36 7.76
CA LYS A 27 -27.58 -7.10 6.32
C LYS A 27 -26.65 -5.91 6.08
N GLY A 28 -26.75 -4.86 6.89
CA GLY A 28 -25.85 -3.71 6.82
C GLY A 28 -24.39 -4.06 7.11
N VAL A 29 -24.13 -4.89 8.14
CA VAL A 29 -22.78 -5.38 8.46
C VAL A 29 -22.21 -6.20 7.29
N ILE A 30 -23.01 -7.07 6.69
CA ILE A 30 -22.59 -7.89 5.56
C ILE A 30 -22.23 -7.00 4.35
N ALA A 31 -23.12 -6.07 3.98
CA ALA A 31 -22.91 -5.15 2.87
C ALA A 31 -21.62 -4.31 3.05
N LEU A 32 -21.43 -3.73 4.23
CA LEU A 32 -20.23 -2.94 4.55
C LEU A 32 -18.96 -3.79 4.54
N SER A 33 -19.03 -5.05 4.99
CA SER A 33 -17.91 -5.98 4.91
C SER A 33 -17.49 -6.26 3.47
N TYR A 34 -18.45 -6.49 2.58
CA TYR A 34 -18.16 -6.70 1.15
C TYR A 34 -17.59 -5.45 0.48
N ILE A 35 -18.12 -4.27 0.78
CA ILE A 35 -17.57 -3.01 0.26
C ILE A 35 -16.12 -2.84 0.74
N PHE A 36 -15.86 -3.07 2.03
CA PHE A 36 -14.52 -2.99 2.58
C PHE A 36 -13.54 -3.95 1.88
N VAL A 37 -13.94 -5.22 1.71
CA VAL A 37 -13.12 -6.23 1.01
C VAL A 37 -12.93 -5.84 -0.47
N GLY A 38 -13.95 -5.30 -1.13
CA GLY A 38 -13.85 -4.83 -2.51
C GLY A 38 -12.86 -3.68 -2.67
N VAL A 39 -12.93 -2.67 -1.80
CA VAL A 39 -11.97 -1.55 -1.79
C VAL A 39 -10.56 -2.06 -1.48
N TYR A 40 -10.40 -2.94 -0.49
CA TYR A 40 -9.11 -3.55 -0.17
C TYR A 40 -8.52 -4.32 -1.37
N GLY A 41 -9.34 -5.10 -2.07
CA GLY A 41 -8.93 -5.87 -3.24
C GLY A 41 -8.47 -5.00 -4.42
N LEU A 42 -9.05 -3.80 -4.58
CA LEU A 42 -8.68 -2.86 -5.64
C LEU A 42 -7.48 -1.97 -5.29
N THR A 43 -7.24 -1.74 -4.01
CA THR A 43 -6.21 -0.79 -3.55
C THR A 43 -5.04 -1.54 -2.94
N TRP A 44 -5.18 -1.95 -1.69
CA TRP A 44 -4.10 -2.49 -0.88
C TRP A 44 -3.52 -3.79 -1.40
N ALA A 45 -4.36 -4.71 -1.87
CA ALA A 45 -3.91 -6.00 -2.35
C ALA A 45 -2.91 -5.89 -3.51
N PRO A 46 -3.21 -5.19 -4.63
CA PRO A 46 -2.24 -5.03 -5.71
C PRO A 46 -1.13 -4.02 -5.37
N ILE A 47 -1.45 -2.88 -4.75
CA ILE A 47 -0.47 -1.81 -4.51
C ILE A 47 0.66 -2.28 -3.58
N GLY A 48 0.37 -3.09 -2.56
CA GLY A 48 1.40 -3.56 -1.63
C GLY A 48 2.51 -4.37 -2.32
N TRP A 49 2.15 -5.23 -3.27
CA TRP A 49 3.12 -6.04 -4.02
C TRP A 49 3.88 -5.23 -5.07
N ILE A 50 3.18 -4.32 -5.76
CA ILE A 50 3.78 -3.43 -6.77
C ILE A 50 4.79 -2.50 -6.09
N TYR A 51 4.38 -1.81 -5.04
CA TYR A 51 5.21 -0.84 -4.33
C TYR A 51 6.47 -1.49 -3.75
N ALA A 52 6.34 -2.69 -3.15
CA ALA A 52 7.50 -3.44 -2.68
C ALA A 52 8.52 -3.69 -3.80
N SER A 53 8.09 -3.93 -5.04
CA SER A 53 9.01 -4.14 -6.17
C SER A 53 9.66 -2.85 -6.71
N GLU A 54 9.00 -1.69 -6.53
CA GLU A 54 9.45 -0.39 -7.05
C GLU A 54 10.44 0.30 -6.13
N VAL A 55 10.28 0.14 -4.81
CA VAL A 55 11.08 0.84 -3.79
C VAL A 55 12.50 0.30 -3.66
N PHE A 56 12.71 -1.00 -3.90
CA PHE A 56 14.05 -1.56 -3.74
C PHE A 56 14.95 -1.25 -4.94
N PRO A 57 16.20 -0.80 -4.69
CA PRO A 57 17.20 -0.60 -5.74
C PRO A 57 17.43 -1.88 -6.54
N LEU A 58 17.69 -1.73 -7.85
CA LEU A 58 17.84 -2.85 -8.79
C LEU A 58 18.76 -3.97 -8.27
N LYS A 59 19.87 -3.59 -7.62
CA LYS A 59 20.88 -4.52 -7.10
C LYS A 59 20.38 -5.44 -5.98
N TYR A 60 19.45 -4.96 -5.14
CA TYR A 60 18.97 -5.68 -3.95
C TYR A 60 17.49 -6.06 -4.02
N ARG A 61 16.82 -5.74 -5.12
CA ARG A 61 15.38 -5.90 -5.29
C ARG A 61 14.90 -7.31 -4.98
N ALA A 62 15.55 -8.34 -5.53
CA ALA A 62 15.13 -9.72 -5.29
C ALA A 62 15.14 -10.10 -3.81
N THR A 63 16.19 -9.72 -3.08
CA THR A 63 16.30 -9.99 -1.63
C THR A 63 15.34 -9.12 -0.82
N GLY A 64 15.18 -7.84 -1.16
CA GLY A 64 14.26 -6.93 -0.50
C GLY A 64 12.80 -7.36 -0.64
N VAL A 65 12.37 -7.69 -1.87
CA VAL A 65 11.03 -8.23 -2.14
C VAL A 65 10.83 -9.58 -1.45
N GLY A 66 11.84 -10.45 -1.43
CA GLY A 66 11.81 -11.73 -0.71
C GLY A 66 11.59 -11.55 0.80
N LEU A 67 12.28 -10.59 1.42
CA LEU A 67 12.12 -10.27 2.84
C LEU A 67 10.74 -9.65 3.13
N ALA A 68 10.24 -8.79 2.24
CA ALA A 68 8.91 -8.22 2.34
C ALA A 68 7.83 -9.32 2.27
N ALA A 69 7.97 -10.26 1.34
CA ALA A 69 7.09 -11.42 1.23
C ALA A 69 7.16 -12.33 2.47
N ALA A 70 8.36 -12.64 2.95
CA ALA A 70 8.54 -13.45 4.16
C ALA A 70 7.89 -12.81 5.39
N SER A 71 8.06 -11.48 5.54
CA SER A 71 7.44 -10.70 6.60
C SER A 71 5.90 -10.72 6.47
N ASN A 72 5.36 -10.56 5.25
CA ASN A 72 3.92 -10.67 4.99
C ASN A 72 3.37 -12.03 5.44
N TRP A 73 4.02 -13.13 5.08
CA TRP A 73 3.60 -14.47 5.49
C TRP A 73 3.74 -14.71 7.00
N ALA A 74 4.78 -14.17 7.63
CA ALA A 74 4.94 -14.24 9.09
C ALA A 74 3.80 -13.50 9.81
N PHE A 75 3.40 -12.32 9.34
CA PHE A 75 2.26 -11.59 9.90
C PHE A 75 0.92 -12.29 9.63
N ASN A 76 0.75 -12.91 8.45
CA ASN A 76 -0.44 -13.74 8.18
C ASN A 76 -0.53 -14.91 9.16
N LEU A 77 0.60 -15.56 9.49
CA LEU A 77 0.65 -16.60 10.50
C LEU A 77 0.26 -16.06 11.88
N ALA A 78 0.83 -14.92 12.30
CA ALA A 78 0.50 -14.30 13.57
C ALA A 78 -0.99 -13.94 13.67
N LEU A 79 -1.57 -13.39 12.60
CA LEU A 79 -3.00 -13.08 12.53
C LEU A 79 -3.87 -14.34 12.58
N ALA A 80 -3.47 -15.43 11.93
CA ALA A 80 -4.19 -16.69 11.98
C ALA A 80 -4.33 -17.22 13.42
N PHE A 81 -3.33 -17.03 14.27
CA PHE A 81 -3.39 -17.39 15.70
C PHE A 81 -4.07 -16.33 16.57
N PHE A 82 -3.97 -15.05 16.22
CA PHE A 82 -4.54 -13.95 17.02
C PHE A 82 -6.06 -13.80 16.83
N VAL A 83 -6.54 -13.92 15.58
CA VAL A 83 -7.91 -13.60 15.20
C VAL A 83 -8.95 -14.46 15.92
N PRO A 84 -8.84 -15.81 15.96
CA PRO A 84 -9.86 -16.63 16.62
C PRO A 84 -9.99 -16.35 18.12
N PRO A 85 -8.91 -16.32 18.93
CA PRO A 85 -8.99 -15.94 20.34
C PRO A 85 -9.47 -14.49 20.57
N ALA A 86 -9.16 -13.56 19.66
CA ALA A 86 -9.65 -12.19 19.78
C ALA A 86 -11.18 -12.14 19.64
N PHE A 87 -11.75 -12.83 18.64
CA PHE A 87 -13.20 -12.86 18.47
C PHE A 87 -13.95 -13.58 19.59
N THR A 88 -13.34 -14.56 20.26
CA THR A 88 -13.97 -15.22 21.42
C THR A 88 -13.90 -14.37 22.69
N ASN A 89 -12.78 -13.70 22.96
CA ASN A 89 -12.58 -12.97 24.23
C ASN A 89 -13.06 -11.52 24.20
N ILE A 90 -12.82 -10.80 23.09
CA ILE A 90 -13.08 -9.35 22.99
C ILE A 90 -14.13 -8.99 21.92
N GLN A 91 -14.60 -9.98 21.14
CA GLN A 91 -15.76 -9.91 20.26
C GLN A 91 -15.71 -8.70 19.29
N TRP A 92 -16.70 -7.80 19.37
CA TRP A 92 -16.81 -6.64 18.48
C TRP A 92 -15.66 -5.63 18.66
N LYS A 93 -14.96 -5.64 19.81
CA LYS A 93 -13.83 -4.73 20.06
C LYS A 93 -12.62 -5.07 19.18
N THR A 94 -12.53 -6.30 18.66
CA THR A 94 -11.49 -6.69 17.68
C THR A 94 -11.51 -5.76 16.45
N TYR A 95 -12.68 -5.33 15.99
CA TYR A 95 -12.80 -4.39 14.88
C TYR A 95 -12.23 -3.00 15.21
N MET A 96 -12.27 -2.57 16.47
CA MET A 96 -11.66 -1.31 16.89
C MET A 96 -10.13 -1.38 16.85
N ILE A 97 -9.56 -2.53 17.21
CA ILE A 97 -8.11 -2.77 17.11
C ILE A 97 -7.68 -2.69 15.65
N PHE A 98 -8.36 -3.42 14.75
CA PHE A 98 -8.05 -3.35 13.32
C PHE A 98 -8.27 -1.95 12.74
N GLY A 99 -9.34 -1.24 13.14
CA GLY A 99 -9.56 0.14 12.73
C GLY A 99 -8.43 1.09 13.17
N ALA A 100 -7.91 0.92 14.39
CA ALA A 100 -6.78 1.69 14.88
C ALA A 100 -5.50 1.40 14.10
N PHE A 101 -5.22 0.13 13.79
CA PHE A 101 -4.09 -0.23 12.92
C PHE A 101 -4.24 0.30 11.50
N CYS A 102 -5.45 0.27 10.92
CA CYS A 102 -5.72 0.89 9.64
C CYS A 102 -5.43 2.40 9.66
N ALA A 103 -5.90 3.12 10.69
CA ALA A 103 -5.63 4.56 10.83
C ALA A 103 -4.14 4.86 11.02
N ALA A 104 -3.45 4.09 11.86
CA ALA A 104 -2.01 4.21 12.07
C ALA A 104 -1.22 3.97 10.78
N MET A 105 -1.62 2.94 10.01
CA MET A 105 -1.04 2.63 8.71
C MET A 105 -1.29 3.76 7.70
N THR A 106 -2.51 4.31 7.61
CA THR A 106 -2.81 5.45 6.74
C THR A 106 -1.93 6.66 7.07
N MET A 107 -1.76 6.98 8.36
CA MET A 107 -0.86 8.05 8.78
C MET A 107 0.58 7.74 8.39
N HIS A 108 1.06 6.52 8.63
CA HIS A 108 2.41 6.12 8.30
C HIS A 108 2.68 6.31 6.79
N ILE A 109 1.85 5.73 5.94
CA ILE A 109 2.01 5.83 4.47
C ILE A 109 1.98 7.28 4.01
N PHE A 110 1.05 8.09 4.52
CA PHE A 110 0.96 9.50 4.12
C PHE A 110 2.25 10.29 4.39
N PHE A 111 2.97 9.97 5.47
CA PHE A 111 4.20 10.67 5.84
C PHE A 111 5.48 10.04 5.32
N THR A 112 5.52 8.73 5.06
CA THR A 112 6.76 8.01 4.75
C THR A 112 6.85 7.45 3.33
N TYR A 113 5.72 7.29 2.61
CA TYR A 113 5.72 6.63 1.30
C TYR A 113 5.67 7.67 0.18
N PRO A 114 6.78 7.91 -0.55
CA PRO A 114 6.76 8.76 -1.73
C PRO A 114 5.94 8.14 -2.87
N GLU A 115 5.39 9.00 -3.73
CA GLU A 115 4.63 8.62 -4.92
C GLU A 115 5.58 8.09 -6.01
N THR A 116 5.34 6.84 -6.41
CA THR A 116 6.16 6.13 -7.42
C THR A 116 5.50 6.06 -8.80
N SER A 117 4.21 6.42 -8.91
CA SER A 117 3.48 6.31 -10.18
C SER A 117 4.07 7.20 -11.28
N GLY A 118 4.27 6.62 -12.46
CA GLY A 118 4.76 7.32 -13.66
C GLY A 118 6.24 7.69 -13.62
N LYS A 119 7.03 7.08 -12.73
CA LYS A 119 8.48 7.31 -12.62
C LYS A 119 9.27 6.09 -13.09
N SER A 120 10.46 6.32 -13.63
CA SER A 120 11.41 5.22 -13.86
C SER A 120 11.96 4.69 -12.54
N LEU A 121 12.49 3.46 -12.54
CA LEU A 121 13.05 2.84 -11.34
C LEU A 121 14.28 3.58 -10.83
N GLU A 122 15.03 4.18 -11.74
CA GLU A 122 16.20 5.02 -11.48
C GLU A 122 15.79 6.35 -10.84
N GLU A 123 14.69 6.97 -11.30
CA GLU A 123 14.14 8.19 -10.67
C GLU A 123 13.60 7.92 -9.26
N ILE A 124 13.04 6.73 -9.02
CA ILE A 124 12.56 6.35 -7.69
C ILE A 124 13.75 6.24 -6.73
N ASP A 125 14.88 5.68 -7.17
CA ASP A 125 16.12 5.63 -6.38
C ASP A 125 16.64 7.06 -6.07
N GLU A 126 16.70 7.94 -7.08
CA GLU A 126 17.04 9.36 -6.88
C GLU A 126 16.05 10.08 -5.95
N LEU A 127 14.77 9.69 -5.96
CA LEU A 127 13.72 10.28 -5.11
C LEU A 127 13.91 9.90 -3.64
N PHE A 128 14.31 8.67 -3.34
CA PHE A 128 14.63 8.22 -1.98
C PHE A 128 15.92 8.86 -1.44
N ASP A 129 16.90 9.14 -2.30
CA ASP A 129 18.10 9.91 -1.95
C ASP A 129 17.83 11.41 -1.79
N SER A 130 16.78 11.92 -2.45
CA SER A 130 16.35 13.31 -2.30
C SER A 130 15.66 13.53 -0.96
N ASN A 131 16.02 14.59 -0.23
CA ASN A 131 15.41 14.93 1.07
C ASN A 131 14.01 15.58 0.91
N ILE A 132 13.23 15.11 -0.07
CA ILE A 132 11.88 15.59 -0.36
C ILE A 132 10.91 14.81 0.52
N PRO A 133 10.05 15.49 1.31
CA PRO A 133 9.07 14.80 2.12
C PRO A 133 8.09 14.01 1.25
N ALA A 134 7.73 12.80 1.70
CA ALA A 134 6.91 11.85 0.96
C ALA A 134 5.64 12.48 0.35
N TRP A 135 4.93 13.33 1.10
CA TRP A 135 3.67 13.97 0.67
C TRP A 135 3.83 15.07 -0.41
N ARG A 136 5.05 15.45 -0.82
CA ARG A 136 5.30 16.44 -1.89
C ARG A 136 5.90 15.84 -3.16
N THR A 137 6.14 14.53 -3.17
CA THR A 137 6.86 13.85 -4.27
C THR A 137 6.09 13.78 -5.59
N ARG A 138 4.77 14.00 -5.58
CA ARG A 138 3.94 14.11 -6.79
C ARG A 138 4.44 15.19 -7.77
N SER A 139 4.99 16.30 -7.27
CA SER A 139 5.52 17.40 -8.10
C SER A 139 6.94 17.16 -8.58
N ALA A 140 7.64 16.15 -8.05
CA ALA A 140 9.05 15.90 -8.37
C ALA A 140 9.23 15.11 -9.69
N GLY A 141 8.15 14.64 -10.34
CA GLY A 141 8.19 13.81 -11.55
C GLY A 141 8.53 14.51 -12.85
N GLY A 142 8.23 15.80 -13.00
CA GLY A 142 8.53 16.52 -14.24
C GLY A 142 10.03 16.67 -14.52
N ARG A 143 10.88 16.49 -13.49
CA ARG A 143 12.31 16.83 -13.59
C ARG A 143 13.11 15.90 -14.49
N PHE A 144 12.67 14.66 -14.73
CA PHE A 144 13.38 13.74 -15.62
C PHE A 144 13.01 13.96 -17.09
N GLU A 145 11.73 14.18 -17.39
CA GLU A 145 11.27 14.66 -18.70
C GLU A 145 11.96 15.99 -19.06
N ASP A 146 12.05 16.91 -18.10
CA ASP A 146 12.80 18.17 -18.26
C ASP A 146 14.30 17.94 -18.50
N ARG A 147 14.92 16.94 -17.85
CA ARG A 147 16.34 16.59 -18.04
C ARG A 147 16.61 15.89 -19.38
N ILE A 148 15.70 15.03 -19.85
CA ILE A 148 15.79 14.40 -21.18
C ILE A 148 15.62 15.47 -22.25
N ALA A 149 14.59 16.32 -22.15
CA ALA A 149 14.37 17.42 -23.09
C ALA A 149 15.59 18.36 -23.14
N ALA A 150 16.21 18.66 -22.00
CA ALA A 150 17.44 19.45 -21.94
C ALA A 150 18.66 18.73 -22.55
N ALA A 151 18.75 17.40 -22.43
CA ALA A 151 19.83 16.61 -23.01
C ALA A 151 19.69 16.46 -24.54
N GLU A 152 18.47 16.28 -25.04
CA GLU A 152 18.16 16.24 -26.48
C GLU A 152 18.43 17.58 -27.14
N GLY A 153 18.00 18.69 -26.53
CA GLY A 153 18.31 20.04 -27.01
C GLY A 153 19.82 20.34 -27.06
N LYS A 154 20.60 19.83 -26.09
CA LYS A 154 22.07 19.92 -26.13
C LYS A 154 22.67 19.10 -27.27
N ARG A 155 22.09 17.94 -27.60
CA ARG A 155 22.59 17.04 -28.64
C ARG A 155 22.33 17.58 -30.05
N GLU A 156 21.15 18.18 -30.27
CA GLU A 156 20.85 18.91 -31.52
C GLU A 156 21.75 20.14 -31.69
N GLY A 157 21.99 20.92 -30.64
CA GLY A 157 22.93 22.04 -30.66
C GLY A 157 24.38 21.62 -30.96
N LEU A 158 24.80 20.45 -30.48
CA LEU A 158 26.13 19.90 -30.77
C LEU A 158 26.24 19.41 -32.22
N ASN A 159 25.22 18.75 -32.76
CA ASN A 159 25.20 18.25 -34.13
C ASN A 159 25.18 19.38 -35.16
N THR A 160 24.42 20.45 -34.90
CA THR A 160 24.38 21.65 -35.76
C THR A 160 25.70 22.40 -35.76
N SER A 161 26.34 22.55 -34.59
CA SER A 161 27.69 23.13 -34.49
C SER A 161 28.76 22.28 -35.18
N HIS A 162 28.62 20.96 -35.20
CA HIS A 162 29.55 20.07 -35.90
C HIS A 162 29.37 20.13 -37.42
N ALA A 163 28.13 20.25 -37.92
CA ALA A 163 27.84 20.43 -39.34
C ALA A 163 28.43 21.75 -39.87
N GLU A 164 28.24 22.86 -39.14
CA GLU A 164 28.75 24.18 -39.54
C GLU A 164 30.30 24.23 -39.63
N LYS A 165 31.01 23.39 -38.87
CA LYS A 165 32.49 23.33 -38.91
C LYS A 165 33.05 22.44 -40.02
N VAL A 166 32.23 21.60 -40.65
CA VAL A 166 32.65 20.68 -41.72
C VAL A 166 32.46 21.32 -43.10
N ASP A 167 31.62 22.35 -43.19
CA ASP A 167 31.31 23.07 -44.42
C ASP A 167 32.20 24.32 -44.69
N VAL A 168 33.29 24.50 -43.93
CA VAL A 168 34.27 25.60 -44.10
C VAL A 168 35.65 25.09 -44.51
#